data_AF-A0A495JH36-F1
#
_entry.id   AF-A0A495JH36-F1
#
_cell.length_a   1.000
_cell.length_b   1.000
_cell.length_c   1.000
_cell.angle_alpha   90.00
_cell.angle_beta   90.00
_cell.angle_gamma   90.00
#
_symmetry.space_group_name_H-M   'P 1'
#
loop_
_entity.id
_entity.type
_entity.pdbx_description
1 polymer ?
#
loop_
_entity_poly.entity_id
_entity_poly.type
_entity_poly.pdbx_seq_one_letter_code
_entity_poly.pdbx_strand_id
1 'polypeptide(L)'
;MRRVLKESVIRLPITLHRAATRAAPWHVDLQLDDHTGFNPFTCEALTEADARRDLTHLVAGTLSRVKQGPVVVIGGEGQYADSVHIINPEPGGWAIHVIRQGRRTTIWRGDFTRSDALQQVLDNVGGEPSVISL
;
A
#
# COMPACT_ATOMS: atom_id res chain seq x y z
N MET A 1 -30.72 -17.21 -8.29
CA MET A 1 -29.65 -18.12 -7.81
C MET A 1 -28.34 -17.33 -7.70
N ARG A 2 -27.84 -17.08 -6.48
CA ARG A 2 -26.49 -16.53 -6.28
C ARG A 2 -25.49 -17.65 -6.55
N ARG A 3 -24.70 -17.52 -7.61
CA ARG A 3 -23.59 -18.43 -7.91
C ARG A 3 -22.51 -18.16 -6.86
N VAL A 4 -22.39 -19.03 -5.86
CA VAL A 4 -21.26 -18.99 -4.91
C VAL A 4 -20.03 -19.35 -5.73
N LEU A 5 -19.20 -18.36 -6.03
CA LEU A 5 -17.88 -18.60 -6.64
C LEU A 5 -17.08 -19.44 -5.63
N LYS A 6 -16.55 -20.59 -6.08
CA LYS A 6 -15.65 -21.40 -5.25
C LYS A 6 -14.47 -20.54 -4.80
N GLU A 7 -14.09 -20.68 -3.54
CA GLU A 7 -12.86 -20.08 -3.02
C GLU A 7 -11.70 -20.45 -3.94
N SER A 8 -11.07 -19.42 -4.51
CA SER A 8 -9.88 -19.58 -5.35
C SER A 8 -8.67 -19.41 -4.44
N VAL A 9 -7.87 -20.46 -4.30
CA VAL A 9 -6.63 -20.42 -3.53
C VAL A 9 -5.50 -20.00 -4.46
N ILE A 10 -4.88 -18.87 -4.16
CA ILE A 10 -3.65 -18.43 -4.82
C ILE A 10 -2.47 -18.94 -3.99
N ARG A 11 -1.53 -19.63 -4.62
CA ARG A 11 -0.26 -20.03 -4.00
C ARG A 11 0.83 -19.13 -4.53
N LEU A 12 1.52 -18.44 -3.63
CA LEU A 12 2.62 -17.53 -3.98
C LEU A 12 3.93 -18.09 -3.40
N PRO A 13 5.00 -18.17 -4.20
CA PRO A 13 6.30 -18.59 -3.70
C PRO A 13 6.89 -17.53 -2.76
N ILE A 14 7.67 -17.99 -1.78
CA ILE A 14 8.40 -17.12 -0.85
C ILE A 14 9.84 -17.58 -0.73
N THR A 15 10.75 -16.64 -0.52
CA THR A 15 12.12 -16.91 -0.06
C THR A 15 12.17 -16.77 1.44
N LEU A 16 12.82 -17.70 2.13
CA LEU A 16 13.12 -17.60 3.57
C LEU A 16 14.61 -17.74 3.78
N HIS A 17 15.18 -16.78 4.50
CA HIS A 17 16.60 -16.79 4.78
C HIS A 17 16.92 -16.08 6.09
N ARG A 18 18.08 -16.40 6.65
CA ARG A 18 18.59 -15.81 7.89
C ARG A 18 20.11 -15.89 7.87
N ALA A 19 20.79 -14.83 8.30
CA ALA A 19 22.24 -14.85 8.43
C ALA A 19 22.69 -15.87 9.47
N ALA A 20 23.90 -16.44 9.32
CA ALA A 20 24.39 -17.56 10.13
C ALA A 20 24.56 -17.26 11.63
N THR A 21 24.35 -16.01 12.08
CA THR A 21 24.47 -15.65 13.48
C THR A 21 23.22 -16.07 14.28
N ARG A 22 23.44 -16.51 15.52
CA ARG A 22 22.38 -17.05 16.39
C ARG A 22 21.31 -16.01 16.78
N ALA A 23 21.60 -14.72 16.57
CA ALA A 23 20.71 -13.59 16.83
C ALA A 23 20.16 -12.90 15.57
N ALA A 24 20.52 -13.34 14.36
CA ALA A 24 19.98 -12.73 13.14
C ALA A 24 18.46 -12.97 13.01
N PRO A 25 17.69 -11.96 12.58
CA PRO A 25 16.29 -12.15 12.25
C PRO A 25 16.12 -13.07 11.04
N TRP A 26 14.97 -13.72 10.97
CA TRP A 26 14.46 -14.35 9.78
C TRP A 26 13.92 -13.29 8.85
N HIS A 27 14.34 -13.36 7.59
CA HIS A 27 13.82 -12.56 6.50
C HIS A 27 12.93 -13.44 5.63
N VAL A 28 11.78 -12.92 5.26
CA VAL A 28 10.87 -13.56 4.32
C VAL A 28 10.51 -12.58 3.21
N ASP A 29 10.60 -13.05 1.98
CA ASP A 29 10.33 -12.28 0.77
C ASP A 29 9.24 -12.97 -0.04
N LEU A 30 8.19 -12.25 -0.43
CA LEU A 30 7.27 -12.75 -1.45
C LEU A 30 7.98 -12.74 -2.80
N GLN A 31 8.09 -13.87 -3.48
CA GLN A 31 8.67 -13.90 -4.82
C GLN A 31 7.63 -13.39 -5.82
N LEU A 32 7.68 -12.08 -6.09
CA LEU A 32 7.04 -11.47 -7.24
C LEU A 32 8.07 -11.43 -8.37
N ASP A 33 7.65 -11.80 -9.59
CA ASP A 33 8.44 -11.58 -10.79
C ASP A 33 8.55 -10.08 -11.05
N ASP A 34 9.46 -9.41 -10.32
CA ASP A 34 9.73 -7.99 -10.49
C ASP A 34 11.20 -7.76 -10.82
N HIS A 35 11.43 -7.24 -12.04
CA HIS A 35 12.75 -6.91 -12.56
C HIS A 35 13.36 -5.65 -11.91
N THR A 36 12.66 -5.00 -10.99
CA THR A 36 13.11 -3.75 -10.35
C THR A 36 14.02 -3.94 -9.13
N GLY A 37 14.15 -5.17 -8.62
CA GLY A 37 15.03 -5.50 -7.49
C GLY A 37 14.55 -4.99 -6.12
N PHE A 38 13.41 -4.31 -6.05
CA PHE A 38 12.77 -3.91 -4.80
C PHE A 38 11.57 -4.81 -4.52
N ASN A 39 11.57 -5.47 -3.36
CA ASN A 39 10.44 -6.29 -2.94
C ASN A 39 9.65 -5.60 -1.81
N PRO A 40 8.46 -5.04 -2.10
CA PRO A 40 7.66 -4.37 -1.09
C PRO A 40 6.97 -5.34 -0.13
N PHE A 41 7.08 -6.65 -0.36
CA PHE A 41 6.54 -7.71 0.48
C PHE A 41 7.68 -8.47 1.18
N THR A 42 8.42 -7.73 2.01
CA THR A 42 9.51 -8.25 2.82
C THR A 42 9.17 -8.07 4.30
N CYS A 43 9.38 -9.11 5.11
CA CYS A 43 9.19 -9.04 6.56
C CYS A 43 10.40 -9.62 7.30
N GLU A 44 10.66 -9.09 8.49
CA GLU A 44 11.72 -9.53 9.38
C GLU A 44 11.14 -9.89 10.75
N ALA A 45 11.50 -11.05 11.28
CA ALA A 45 11.07 -11.45 12.63
C ALA A 45 12.11 -12.34 13.31
N LEU A 46 12.02 -12.49 14.64
CA LEU A 46 12.97 -13.30 15.41
C LEU A 46 12.80 -14.81 15.15
N THR A 47 11.63 -15.25 14.73
CA THR A 47 11.33 -16.65 14.42
C THR A 47 10.82 -16.79 12.99
N GLU A 48 11.05 -17.96 12.38
CA GLU A 48 10.55 -18.27 11.03
C GLU A 48 9.01 -18.22 11.00
N ALA A 49 8.37 -18.71 12.07
CA ALA A 49 6.91 -18.74 12.17
C ALA A 49 6.31 -17.33 12.22
N ASP A 50 6.93 -16.42 12.97
CA ASP A 50 6.51 -15.01 13.02
C ASP A 50 6.71 -14.34 11.66
N ALA A 51 7.86 -14.53 11.01
CA ALA A 51 8.14 -13.94 9.69
C ALA A 51 7.06 -14.37 8.68
N ARG A 52 6.73 -15.67 8.60
CA ARG A 52 5.67 -16.19 7.72
C ARG A 52 4.29 -15.61 8.04
N ARG A 53 3.96 -15.49 9.33
CA ARG A 53 2.69 -14.92 9.79
C ARG A 53 2.59 -13.45 9.37
N ASP A 54 3.65 -12.68 9.60
CA ASP A 54 3.69 -11.25 9.33
C ASP A 54 3.60 -10.98 7.82
N LEU A 55 4.28 -11.77 6.98
CA LEU A 55 4.11 -11.71 5.52
C LEU A 55 2.67 -12.03 5.09
N THR A 56 2.05 -13.04 5.71
CA THR A 56 0.65 -13.38 5.42
C THR A 56 -0.27 -12.22 5.75
N HIS A 57 -0.07 -11.55 6.88
CA HIS A 57 -0.82 -10.35 7.27
C HIS A 57 -0.58 -9.19 6.31
N LEU A 58 0.68 -8.98 5.88
CA LEU A 58 1.03 -7.95 4.91
C LEU A 58 0.30 -8.17 3.58
N VAL A 59 0.35 -9.39 3.05
CA VAL A 59 -0.34 -9.76 1.78
C VAL A 59 -1.86 -9.62 1.93
N ALA A 60 -2.44 -10.15 3.01
CA ALA A 60 -3.88 -10.07 3.25
C ALA A 60 -4.36 -8.62 3.41
N GLY A 61 -3.61 -7.81 4.17
CA GLY A 61 -3.86 -6.39 4.36
C GLY A 61 -3.80 -5.65 3.02
N THR A 62 -2.76 -5.89 2.22
CA THR A 62 -2.61 -5.29 0.89
C THR A 62 -3.77 -5.64 -0.04
N LEU A 63 -4.14 -6.92 -0.14
CA LEU A 63 -5.26 -7.37 -0.97
C LEU A 63 -6.59 -6.75 -0.51
N SER A 64 -6.79 -6.60 0.81
CA SER A 64 -7.95 -5.93 1.37
C SER A 64 -8.00 -4.44 0.99
N ARG A 65 -6.85 -3.75 1.02
CA ARG A 65 -6.74 -2.34 0.61
C ARG A 65 -6.92 -2.17 -0.90
N VAL A 66 -6.33 -3.04 -1.71
CA VAL A 66 -6.51 -3.02 -3.19
C VAL A 66 -7.97 -3.15 -3.59
N LYS A 67 -8.76 -3.96 -2.89
CA LYS A 67 -10.21 -4.08 -3.13
C LYS A 67 -11.00 -2.80 -2.86
N GLN A 68 -10.47 -1.88 -2.06
CA GLN A 68 -11.14 -0.59 -1.79
C GLN A 68 -10.97 0.41 -2.93
N GLY A 69 -10.01 0.17 -3.82
CA GLY A 69 -9.68 1.06 -4.92
C GLY A 69 -9.02 2.37 -4.46
N PRO A 70 -8.38 3.08 -5.40
CA PRO A 70 -7.77 4.37 -5.10
C PRO A 70 -8.80 5.50 -4.93
N VAL A 71 -8.35 6.64 -4.40
CA VAL A 71 -9.12 7.89 -4.39
C VAL A 71 -8.33 8.95 -5.12
N VAL A 72 -9.02 9.76 -5.92
CA VAL A 72 -8.44 10.94 -6.57
C VAL A 72 -9.09 12.18 -5.98
N VAL A 73 -8.28 13.13 -5.52
CA VAL A 73 -8.71 14.45 -5.07
C VAL A 73 -8.16 15.51 -6.02
N ILE A 74 -9.03 16.30 -6.62
CA ILE A 74 -8.68 17.29 -7.66
C ILE A 74 -9.01 18.69 -7.16
N GLY A 75 -8.03 19.58 -7.24
CA GLY A 75 -8.16 20.97 -6.85
C GLY A 75 -8.01 21.19 -5.35
N GLY A 76 -8.46 22.37 -4.92
CA GLY A 76 -8.25 22.93 -3.60
C GLY A 76 -8.12 24.45 -3.71
N GLU A 77 -7.61 25.09 -2.67
CA GLU A 77 -7.41 26.54 -2.64
C GLU A 77 -5.94 26.95 -2.83
N GLY A 78 -5.75 28.19 -3.28
CA GLY A 78 -4.44 28.81 -3.43
C GLY A 78 -3.48 27.96 -4.27
N GLN A 79 -2.37 27.55 -3.65
CA GLN A 79 -1.32 26.75 -4.30
C GLN A 79 -1.73 25.29 -4.62
N TYR A 80 -2.92 24.84 -4.21
CA TYR A 80 -3.45 23.51 -4.48
C TYR A 80 -4.51 23.48 -5.58
N ALA A 81 -4.90 24.64 -6.13
CA ALA A 81 -5.97 24.74 -7.13
C ALA A 81 -5.72 23.91 -8.41
N ASP A 82 -4.46 23.69 -8.78
CA ASP A 82 -4.03 22.89 -9.93
C ASP A 82 -3.46 21.51 -9.55
N SER A 83 -3.63 21.10 -8.29
CA SER A 83 -3.08 19.85 -7.77
C SER A 83 -4.03 18.67 -7.96
N VAL A 84 -3.46 17.50 -8.23
CA VAL A 84 -4.15 16.21 -8.19
C VAL A 84 -3.46 15.35 -7.13
N HIS A 85 -4.22 14.82 -6.19
CA HIS A 85 -3.75 13.89 -5.18
C HIS A 85 -4.32 12.50 -5.47
N ILE A 86 -3.45 11.50 -5.56
CA ILE A 86 -3.87 10.10 -5.76
C ILE A 86 -3.53 9.33 -4.48
N ILE A 87 -4.57 8.82 -3.82
CA ILE A 87 -4.50 8.02 -2.60
C ILE A 87 -4.56 6.55 -3.04
N ASN A 88 -3.42 5.88 -3.04
CA ASN A 88 -3.25 4.51 -3.52
C ASN A 88 -2.97 3.55 -2.36
N PRO A 89 -3.49 2.31 -2.43
CA PRO A 89 -3.08 1.26 -1.50
C PRO A 89 -1.64 0.82 -1.81
N GLU A 90 -0.81 0.69 -0.77
CA GLU A 90 0.54 0.11 -0.85
C GLU A 90 0.69 -0.99 0.22
N PRO A 91 1.70 -1.88 0.13
CA PRO A 91 1.82 -2.97 1.10
C PRO A 91 1.90 -2.51 2.55
N GLY A 92 2.65 -1.44 2.82
CA GLY A 92 2.79 -0.86 4.16
C GLY A 92 1.63 0.05 4.60
N GLY A 93 0.53 0.17 3.83
CA GLY A 93 -0.58 1.06 4.17
C GLY A 93 -1.14 1.80 2.96
N TRP A 94 -1.07 3.13 2.98
CA TRP A 94 -1.54 3.97 1.89
C TRP A 94 -0.49 5.02 1.53
N ALA A 95 -0.43 5.35 0.24
CA ALA A 95 0.43 6.38 -0.31
C ALA A 95 -0.40 7.49 -0.94
N ILE A 96 -0.03 8.73 -0.66
CA ILE A 96 -0.63 9.94 -1.23
C ILE A 96 0.39 10.51 -2.22
N HIS A 97 0.12 10.35 -3.51
CA HIS A 97 0.92 10.95 -4.57
C HIS A 97 0.39 12.34 -4.87
N VAL A 98 1.24 13.36 -4.72
CA VAL A 98 0.90 14.73 -5.08
C VAL A 98 1.41 15.00 -6.49
N ILE A 99 0.52 15.42 -7.37
CA ILE A 99 0.81 15.75 -8.76
C ILE A 99 0.47 17.22 -8.96
N ARG A 100 1.44 18.00 -9.43
CA ARG A 100 1.25 19.40 -9.85
C ARG A 100 1.78 19.57 -11.25
N GLN A 101 1.05 20.30 -12.09
CA GLN A 101 1.47 20.59 -13.47
C GLN A 101 1.88 19.34 -14.26
N GLY A 102 1.16 18.23 -14.05
CA GLY A 102 1.41 16.94 -14.71
C GLY A 102 2.63 16.17 -14.21
N ARG A 103 3.28 16.59 -13.11
CA ARG A 103 4.45 15.91 -12.53
C ARG A 103 4.19 15.52 -11.08
N ARG A 104 4.63 14.31 -10.70
CA ARG A 104 4.64 13.88 -9.30
C ARG A 104 5.70 14.70 -8.55
N THR A 105 5.26 15.50 -7.59
CA THR A 105 6.13 16.36 -6.78
C THR A 105 6.57 15.67 -5.49
N THR A 106 5.62 15.02 -4.80
CA THR A 106 5.84 14.43 -3.47
C THR A 106 5.04 13.13 -3.32
N ILE A 107 5.49 12.27 -2.40
CA ILE A 107 4.71 11.12 -1.92
C ILE A 107 4.72 11.13 -0.39
N TRP A 108 3.55 11.01 0.23
CA TRP A 108 3.41 10.72 1.66
C TRP A 108 3.00 9.26 1.84
N ARG A 109 3.61 8.57 2.80
CA ARG A 109 3.32 7.17 3.10
C ARG A 109 3.05 7.00 4.57
N GLY A 110 2.15 6.10 4.91
CA GLY A 110 1.95 5.69 6.29
C GLY A 110 0.98 4.53 6.42
N ASP A 111 1.02 3.92 7.60
CA ASP A 111 0.07 2.88 8.02
C ASP A 111 -1.20 3.52 8.61
N PHE A 112 -1.90 4.27 7.76
CA PHE A 112 -3.19 4.87 8.09
C PHE A 112 -4.30 4.24 7.24
N THR A 113 -5.57 4.51 7.53
CA THR A 113 -6.67 4.03 6.69
C THR A 113 -6.85 4.89 5.44
N ARG A 114 -7.65 4.42 4.47
CA ARG A 114 -8.07 5.20 3.31
C ARG A 114 -8.72 6.53 3.71
N SER A 115 -9.57 6.46 4.73
CA SER A 115 -10.32 7.61 5.24
C SER A 115 -9.40 8.62 5.91
N ASP A 116 -8.44 8.16 6.71
CA ASP A 116 -7.45 9.03 7.34
C ASP A 116 -6.57 9.73 6.29
N ALA A 117 -6.15 8.99 5.25
CA ALA A 117 -5.41 9.54 4.12
C ALA A 117 -6.20 10.64 3.40
N LEU A 118 -7.49 10.38 3.14
CA LEU A 118 -8.38 11.34 2.51
C LEU A 118 -8.57 12.58 3.38
N GLN A 119 -8.81 12.40 4.68
CA GLN A 119 -8.98 13.52 5.60
C GLN A 119 -7.73 14.39 5.65
N GLN A 120 -6.54 13.79 5.72
CA GLN A 120 -5.28 14.54 5.67
C GLN A 120 -5.12 15.34 4.37
N VAL A 121 -5.55 14.81 3.23
CA VAL A 121 -5.53 15.58 1.97
C VAL A 121 -6.52 16.75 2.06
N LEU A 122 -7.76 16.50 2.47
CA LEU A 122 -8.80 17.52 2.55
C LEU A 122 -8.42 18.67 3.50
N ASP A 123 -7.85 18.35 4.65
CA ASP A 123 -7.37 19.34 5.63
C ASP A 123 -6.25 20.22 5.08
N ASN A 124 -5.43 19.69 4.17
CA ASN A 124 -4.29 20.42 3.58
C ASN A 124 -4.66 21.25 2.34
N VAL A 125 -5.57 20.75 1.49
CA VAL A 125 -5.89 21.42 0.22
C VAL A 125 -6.87 22.57 0.39
N GLY A 126 -7.75 22.52 1.39
CA GLY A 126 -8.79 23.51 1.63
C GLY A 126 -9.85 23.60 0.52
N GLY A 127 -10.85 24.47 0.72
CA GLY A 127 -11.94 24.71 -0.23
C GLY A 127 -12.85 23.51 -0.50
N GLU A 128 -13.35 23.43 -1.74
CA GLU A 128 -14.28 22.39 -2.20
C GLU A 128 -13.63 21.52 -3.31
N PRO A 129 -12.63 20.70 -2.98
CA PRO A 129 -11.98 19.84 -3.97
C PRO A 129 -12.95 18.75 -4.44
N SER A 130 -12.78 18.30 -5.68
CA SER A 130 -13.54 17.16 -6.21
C SER A 130 -12.90 15.85 -5.75
N VAL A 131 -13.71 14.95 -5.17
CA VAL A 131 -13.26 13.64 -4.68
C VAL A 131 -13.89 12.54 -5.53
N ILE A 132 -13.05 11.67 -6.09
CA ILE A 132 -13.45 10.55 -6.96
C ILE A 132 -12.94 9.25 -6.35
N SER A 133 -13.84 8.32 -6.03
CA SER A 133 -13.50 6.96 -5.60
C SER A 133 -13.57 6.02 -6.80
N LEU A 134 -12.49 5.29 -7.08
CA LEU A 134 -12.36 4.36 -8.20
C LEU A 134 -12.60 2.91 -7.78
#